data_AF-A0A1C5NLV8-F1
#
_entry.id   AF-A0A1C5NLV8-F1
#
_cell.length_a   1.000
_cell.length_b   1.000
_cell.length_c   1.000
_cell.angle_alpha   90.00
_cell.angle_beta   90.00
_cell.angle_gamma   90.00
#
_symmetry.space_group_name_H-M   'P 1'
#
loop_
_entity.id
_entity.type
_entity.pdbx_description
1 polymer ?
#
loop_
_entity_poly.entity_id
_entity_poly.type
_entity_poly.pdbx_seq_one_letter_code
_entity_poly.pdbx_strand_id
1 'polypeptide(L)'
;MQHLSIDIETYSSVNLQKAGVYKYAESPDFDILLFGYSVDGGAVQVIDLACGEKIPTEIVDALSDESVIKWAFNAQFERVCLSNYLDTWLSPDSWHCTMVWSATLGLPLSLEGVGAVLGLEKQKLTEGKNLIKYFCVPCAPTKTNGGRTRNLPQPGSLEERCLSGSLSNEHMWLKIKRARGSLSS
;
A
#
# COMPACT_ATOMS: atom_id res chain seq x y z
N MET A 1 19.46 -4.25 5.75
CA MET A 1 18.06 -3.84 5.93
C MET A 1 17.51 -4.56 7.14
N GLN A 2 16.86 -3.87 8.08
CA GLN A 2 16.16 -4.48 9.22
C GLN A 2 14.64 -4.34 9.10
N HIS A 3 14.19 -3.21 8.54
CA HIS A 3 12.78 -2.88 8.38
C HIS A 3 12.48 -2.42 6.95
N LEU A 4 11.36 -2.88 6.42
CA LEU A 4 10.82 -2.45 5.13
C LEU A 4 9.37 -2.00 5.33
N SER A 5 9.11 -0.71 5.16
CA SER A 5 7.74 -0.18 5.13
C SER A 5 7.21 -0.24 3.71
N ILE A 6 5.98 -0.73 3.51
CA ILE A 6 5.41 -1.03 2.20
C ILE A 6 4.02 -0.39 2.09
N ASP A 7 3.71 0.10 0.90
CA ASP A 7 2.39 0.58 0.49
C ASP A 7 2.22 0.26 -1.01
N ILE A 8 1.11 -0.33 -1.42
CA ILE A 8 0.86 -0.67 -2.84
C ILE A 8 -0.48 -0.11 -3.30
N GLU A 9 -0.52 0.28 -4.57
CA GLU A 9 -1.76 0.62 -5.26
C GLU A 9 -2.06 -0.46 -6.29
N THR A 10 -3.28 -0.98 -6.30
CA THR A 10 -3.63 -2.18 -7.09
C THR A 10 -4.91 -1.96 -7.88
N TYR A 11 -5.10 -2.78 -8.90
CA TYR A 11 -6.35 -2.87 -9.64
C TYR A 11 -6.81 -4.34 -9.69
N SER A 12 -8.12 -4.55 -9.67
CA SER A 12 -8.79 -5.80 -10.04
C SER A 12 -10.24 -5.51 -10.42
N SER A 13 -10.81 -6.28 -11.34
CA SER A 13 -12.26 -6.24 -11.59
C SER A 13 -13.09 -6.77 -10.42
N VAL A 14 -12.47 -7.56 -9.53
CA VAL A 14 -13.13 -8.17 -8.38
C VAL A 14 -13.36 -7.14 -7.28
N ASN A 15 -14.56 -7.14 -6.68
CA ASN A 15 -14.84 -6.28 -5.54
C ASN A 15 -14.21 -6.83 -4.25
N LEU A 16 -13.16 -6.18 -3.77
CA LEU A 16 -12.40 -6.58 -2.57
C LEU A 16 -13.29 -6.79 -1.33
N GLN A 17 -14.24 -5.90 -1.07
CA GLN A 17 -15.10 -5.96 0.12
C GLN A 17 -16.07 -7.15 0.09
N LYS A 18 -16.45 -7.61 -1.11
CA LYS A 18 -17.39 -8.74 -1.28
C LYS A 18 -16.67 -10.08 -1.41
N ALA A 19 -15.51 -10.09 -2.04
CA ALA A 19 -14.83 -11.34 -2.42
C ALA A 19 -13.65 -11.72 -1.52
N GLY A 20 -13.10 -10.75 -0.77
CA GLY A 20 -11.87 -10.92 0.00
C GLY A 20 -10.60 -10.79 -0.85
N VAL A 21 -9.46 -10.67 -0.18
CA VAL A 21 -8.18 -10.37 -0.82
C VAL A 21 -7.67 -11.46 -1.75
N TYR A 22 -7.86 -12.73 -1.41
CA TYR A 22 -7.38 -13.85 -2.22
C TYR A 22 -7.99 -13.84 -3.62
N LYS A 23 -9.34 -13.85 -3.70
CA LYS A 23 -10.06 -13.74 -4.98
C LYS A 23 -9.77 -12.44 -5.73
N TYR A 24 -9.48 -11.36 -5.00
CA TYR A 24 -9.13 -10.08 -5.59
C TYR A 24 -7.77 -10.14 -6.30
N ALA A 25 -6.75 -10.72 -5.64
CA ALA A 25 -5.40 -10.86 -6.15
C ALA A 25 -5.29 -11.95 -7.23
N GLU A 26 -6.06 -13.04 -7.13
CA GLU A 26 -6.08 -14.13 -8.11
C GLU A 26 -6.83 -13.78 -9.41
N SER A 27 -7.44 -12.60 -9.50
CA SER A 27 -8.16 -12.20 -10.71
C SER A 27 -7.22 -12.17 -11.91
N PRO A 28 -7.62 -12.67 -13.09
CA PRO A 28 -6.79 -12.61 -14.29
C PRO A 28 -6.39 -11.19 -14.73
N ASP A 29 -7.14 -10.17 -14.28
CA ASP A 29 -6.87 -8.77 -14.56
C ASP A 29 -6.31 -8.00 -13.35
N PHE A 30 -5.92 -8.72 -12.29
CA PHE A 30 -5.24 -8.13 -11.15
C PHE A 30 -3.89 -7.54 -11.56
N ASP A 31 -3.55 -6.39 -10.97
CA ASP A 31 -2.34 -5.67 -11.29
C ASP A 31 -1.87 -4.83 -10.10
N ILE A 32 -0.55 -4.71 -9.91
CA ILE A 32 0.03 -3.74 -8.98
C ILE A 32 0.51 -2.55 -9.81
N LEU A 33 -0.10 -1.39 -9.57
CA LEU A 33 0.17 -0.17 -10.34
C LEU A 33 1.37 0.59 -9.79
N LEU A 34 1.45 0.72 -8.47
CA LEU A 34 2.50 1.44 -7.76
C LEU A 34 3.00 0.62 -6.58
N PHE A 35 4.31 0.68 -6.37
CA PHE A 35 4.97 0.08 -5.20
C PHE A 35 5.77 1.16 -4.47
N GLY A 36 5.27 1.57 -3.31
CA GLY A 36 5.95 2.49 -2.41
C GLY A 36 6.68 1.73 -1.31
N TYR A 37 7.93 2.12 -1.03
CA TYR A 37 8.69 1.52 0.06
C TYR A 37 9.61 2.51 0.77
N SER A 38 9.95 2.20 2.03
CA SER A 38 11.01 2.87 2.79
C SER A 38 11.83 1.83 3.53
N VAL A 39 13.15 1.93 3.39
CA VAL A 39 14.14 1.06 4.04
C VAL A 39 14.59 1.72 5.33
N ASP A 40 14.45 1.01 6.45
CA ASP A 40 14.98 1.41 7.76
C ASP A 40 14.55 2.83 8.22
N GLY A 41 13.38 3.31 7.79
CA GLY A 41 12.90 4.68 8.08
C GLY A 41 13.61 5.77 7.26
N GLY A 42 14.19 5.39 6.13
CA GLY A 42 14.78 6.30 5.15
C GLY A 42 13.74 6.94 4.24
N ALA A 43 14.22 7.68 3.23
CA ALA A 43 13.36 8.34 2.27
C ALA A 43 12.48 7.34 1.50
N VAL A 44 11.19 7.65 1.41
CA VAL A 44 10.23 6.91 0.59
C VAL A 44 10.67 6.90 -0.87
N GLN A 45 10.71 5.71 -1.45
CA GLN A 45 10.85 5.47 -2.87
C GLN A 45 9.52 4.98 -3.44
N VAL A 46 9.22 5.34 -4.68
CA VAL A 46 8.02 4.90 -5.40
C VAL A 46 8.46 4.32 -6.73
N ILE A 47 7.86 3.19 -7.09
CA ILE A 47 8.07 2.52 -8.36
C ILE A 47 6.76 2.50 -9.15
N ASP A 48 6.80 3.02 -10.37
CA ASP A 48 5.71 3.00 -11.34
C ASP A 48 5.71 1.70 -12.17
N LEU A 49 5.19 0.64 -11.55
CA LEU A 49 5.05 -0.67 -12.17
C LEU A 49 4.13 -0.62 -13.40
N ALA A 50 3.11 0.24 -13.38
CA ALA A 50 2.20 0.41 -14.51
C ALA A 50 2.90 1.00 -15.75
N CYS A 51 3.98 1.76 -15.58
CA CYS A 51 4.83 2.25 -16.65
C CYS A 51 6.03 1.33 -16.96
N GLY A 52 6.11 0.16 -16.33
CA GLY A 52 7.13 -0.85 -16.61
C GLY A 52 8.43 -0.70 -15.82
N GLU A 53 8.46 0.15 -14.78
CA GLU A 53 9.53 0.13 -13.80
C GLU A 53 9.57 -1.21 -13.07
N LYS A 54 10.69 -1.50 -12.39
CA LYS A 54 10.91 -2.78 -11.71
C LYS A 54 11.29 -2.55 -10.26
N ILE A 55 10.77 -3.42 -9.40
CA ILE A 55 11.22 -3.52 -8.02
C ILE A 55 12.71 -3.91 -8.01
N PRO A 56 13.60 -3.13 -7.34
CA PRO A 56 15.00 -3.49 -7.23
C PRO A 56 15.16 -4.87 -6.59
N THR A 57 16.15 -5.64 -7.07
CA THR A 57 16.36 -7.03 -6.63
C THR A 57 16.53 -7.12 -5.12
N GLU A 58 17.25 -6.20 -4.50
CA GLU A 58 17.47 -6.16 -3.06
C GLU A 58 16.18 -5.97 -2.25
N ILE A 59 15.16 -5.32 -2.83
CA ILE A 59 13.85 -5.15 -2.21
C ILE A 59 13.01 -6.42 -2.39
N VAL A 60 13.08 -7.06 -3.57
CA VAL A 60 12.45 -8.36 -3.82
C VAL A 60 12.99 -9.43 -2.86
N ASP A 61 14.30 -9.49 -2.69
CA ASP A 61 14.95 -10.43 -1.77
C ASP A 61 14.51 -10.16 -0.32
N ALA A 62 14.41 -8.89 0.09
CA ALA A 62 13.98 -8.51 1.42
C ALA A 62 12.50 -8.86 1.72
N LEU A 63 11.62 -8.94 0.70
CA LEU A 63 10.23 -9.37 0.89
C LEU A 63 10.16 -10.82 1.38
N SER A 64 11.05 -11.67 0.88
CA SER A 64 11.13 -13.11 1.21
C SER A 64 12.04 -13.41 2.41
N ASP A 65 12.97 -12.51 2.75
CA ASP A 65 13.85 -12.66 3.92
C ASP A 65 13.07 -12.45 5.23
N GLU A 66 12.90 -13.52 6.01
CA GLU A 66 12.21 -13.49 7.30
C GLU A 66 12.99 -12.74 8.40
N SER A 67 14.27 -12.46 8.20
CA SER A 67 15.06 -11.61 9.10
C SER A 67 14.76 -10.12 8.93
N VAL A 68 14.13 -9.73 7.81
CA VAL A 68 13.64 -8.37 7.56
C VAL A 68 12.19 -8.26 7.99
N ILE A 69 11.88 -7.30 8.86
CA ILE A 69 10.50 -7.05 9.30
C ILE A 69 9.80 -6.12 8.32
N LYS A 70 8.70 -6.59 7.73
CA LYS A 70 7.84 -5.83 6.81
C LYS A 70 6.73 -5.13 7.58
N TRP A 71 6.45 -3.88 7.27
CA TRP A 71 5.36 -3.10 7.86
C TRP A 71 4.42 -2.57 6.79
N ALA A 72 3.12 -2.68 7.03
CA ALA A 72 2.08 -2.08 6.19
C ALA A 72 0.83 -1.78 7.01
N PHE A 73 0.00 -0.82 6.57
CA PHE A 73 -1.22 -0.48 7.31
C PHE A 73 -2.24 -1.62 7.31
N ASN A 74 -2.31 -2.46 6.27
CA ASN A 74 -3.18 -3.63 6.25
C ASN A 74 -2.43 -4.90 5.84
N ALA A 75 -1.28 -5.19 6.46
CA ALA A 75 -0.28 -6.14 5.98
C ALA A 75 -0.75 -7.47 5.33
N GLN A 76 -1.90 -8.02 5.70
CA GLN A 76 -2.49 -9.14 4.97
C GLN A 76 -2.72 -8.81 3.49
N PHE A 77 -3.28 -7.63 3.20
CA PHE A 77 -3.58 -7.16 1.86
C PHE A 77 -2.33 -7.09 0.99
N GLU A 78 -1.33 -6.35 1.45
CA GLU A 78 -0.07 -6.09 0.76
C GLU A 78 0.68 -7.41 0.54
N ARG A 79 0.79 -8.24 1.58
CA ARG A 79 1.46 -9.55 1.49
C ARG A 79 0.80 -10.47 0.47
N VAL A 80 -0.53 -10.61 0.48
CA VAL A 80 -1.24 -11.48 -0.47
C VAL A 80 -1.11 -10.98 -1.89
N CYS A 81 -1.27 -9.67 -2.11
CA CYS A 81 -1.09 -9.06 -3.42
C CYS A 81 0.34 -9.25 -3.96
N LEU A 82 1.35 -9.03 -3.12
CA LEU A 82 2.75 -9.22 -3.49
C LEU A 82 3.11 -10.69 -3.70
N SER A 83 2.53 -11.61 -2.91
CA SER A 83 2.71 -13.05 -3.14
C SER A 83 2.20 -13.47 -4.51
N ASN A 84 1.04 -12.97 -4.92
CA ASN A 84 0.49 -13.23 -6.24
C ASN A 84 1.34 -12.59 -7.35
N TYR A 85 1.74 -11.33 -7.17
CA TYR A 85 2.55 -10.61 -8.15
C TYR A 85 3.94 -11.24 -8.39
N LEU A 86 4.59 -11.72 -7.32
CA LEU A 86 5.90 -12.38 -7.40
C LEU A 86 5.81 -13.88 -7.68
N ASP A 87 4.60 -14.42 -7.83
CA ASP A 87 4.33 -15.87 -7.94
C ASP A 87 5.05 -16.69 -6.85
N THR A 88 5.07 -16.16 -5.62
CA THR A 88 5.82 -16.72 -4.49
C THR A 88 5.06 -16.51 -3.19
N TRP A 89 4.97 -17.54 -2.35
CA TRP A 89 4.36 -17.39 -1.03
C TRP A 89 5.26 -16.58 -0.10
N LEU A 90 4.78 -15.43 0.36
CA LEU A 90 5.45 -14.60 1.36
C LEU A 90 4.96 -14.99 2.76
N SER A 91 5.87 -15.48 3.59
CA SER A 91 5.60 -15.88 4.96
C SER A 91 5.02 -14.73 5.79
N PRO A 92 3.96 -14.94 6.58
CA PRO A 92 3.40 -13.90 7.44
C PRO A 92 4.26 -13.57 8.66
N ASP A 93 5.21 -14.44 9.03
CA ASP A 93 5.92 -14.40 10.33
C ASP A 93 6.70 -13.10 10.56
N SER A 94 7.17 -12.49 9.48
CA SER A 94 7.94 -11.25 9.49
C SER A 94 7.12 -10.02 9.08
N TRP A 95 5.79 -10.12 9.01
CA TRP A 95 4.89 -9.02 8.63
C TRP A 95 4.13 -8.44 9.83
N HIS A 96 4.28 -7.13 10.03
CA HIS A 96 3.62 -6.40 11.09
C HIS A 96 2.55 -5.46 10.51
N CYS A 97 1.33 -5.57 11.05
CA CYS A 97 0.19 -4.79 10.60
C CYS A 97 -0.04 -3.56 11.48
N THR A 98 0.15 -2.36 10.91
CA THR A 98 -0.01 -1.11 11.67
C THR A 98 -1.48 -0.82 12.00
N MET A 99 -2.46 -1.27 11.20
CA MET A 99 -3.89 -1.17 11.57
C MET A 99 -4.21 -2.02 12.79
N VAL A 100 -3.69 -3.25 12.88
CA VAL A 100 -3.90 -4.10 14.07
C VAL A 100 -3.26 -3.44 15.30
N TRP A 101 -2.06 -2.89 15.16
CA TRP A 101 -1.42 -2.11 16.23
C TRP A 101 -2.23 -0.85 16.62
N SER A 102 -2.87 -0.20 15.66
CA SER A 102 -3.77 0.93 15.93
C SER A 102 -4.97 0.47 16.77
N ALA A 103 -5.56 -0.68 16.40
CA ALA A 103 -6.69 -1.26 17.11
C ALA A 103 -6.37 -1.58 18.59
N THR A 104 -5.18 -2.12 18.88
CA THR A 104 -4.79 -2.43 20.27
C THR A 104 -4.63 -1.18 21.15
N LEU A 105 -4.44 -0.01 20.54
CA LEU A 105 -4.40 1.29 21.21
C LEU A 105 -5.77 2.00 21.24
N GLY A 106 -6.84 1.35 20.76
CA GLY A 106 -8.17 1.98 20.64
C GLY A 106 -8.25 3.07 19.56
N LEU A 107 -7.30 3.11 18.63
CA LEU A 107 -7.29 4.05 17.52
C LEU A 107 -8.22 3.57 16.38
N PRO A 108 -8.66 4.47 15.47
CA PRO A 108 -9.46 4.08 14.32
C PRO A 108 -8.79 3.02 13.43
N LEU A 109 -9.59 2.25 12.68
CA LEU A 109 -9.09 1.21 11.76
C LEU A 109 -8.85 1.71 10.34
N SER A 110 -8.77 3.03 10.14
CA SER A 110 -8.48 3.64 8.85
C SER A 110 -7.24 4.52 8.95
N LEU A 111 -6.41 4.51 7.90
CA LEU A 111 -5.16 5.27 7.86
C LEU A 111 -5.42 6.77 8.09
N GLU A 112 -6.49 7.26 7.47
CA GLU A 112 -6.97 8.63 7.64
C GLU A 112 -7.42 8.92 9.08
N GLY A 113 -8.15 7.99 9.71
CA GLY A 113 -8.63 8.14 11.08
C GLY A 113 -7.50 8.13 12.10
N VAL A 114 -6.55 7.20 11.96
CA VAL A 114 -5.36 7.15 12.82
C VAL A 114 -4.52 8.41 12.66
N GLY A 115 -4.28 8.84 11.42
CA GLY A 115 -3.52 10.07 11.14
C GLY A 115 -4.16 11.31 11.74
N ALA A 116 -5.50 11.42 11.69
CA ALA A 116 -6.23 12.52 12.32
C ALA A 116 -6.05 12.55 13.85
N VAL A 117 -6.15 11.39 14.52
CA VAL A 117 -5.96 11.29 15.98
C VAL A 117 -4.53 11.61 16.39
N LEU A 118 -3.54 11.16 15.61
CA LEU A 118 -2.12 11.38 15.91
C LEU A 118 -1.62 12.77 15.50
N GLY A 119 -2.50 13.64 14.99
CA GLY A 119 -2.13 14.97 14.50
C GLY A 119 -1.07 14.88 13.41
N LEU A 120 -1.15 13.89 12.53
CA LEU A 120 -0.39 13.90 11.29
C LEU A 120 -1.01 14.96 10.39
N GLU A 121 -0.19 15.86 9.85
CA GLU A 121 -0.68 16.82 8.86
C GLU A 121 -1.42 16.05 7.77
N LYS A 122 -2.58 16.58 7.33
CA LYS A 122 -3.29 16.07 6.15
C LYS A 122 -2.45 16.37 4.91
N GLN A 123 -1.30 15.72 4.75
CA GLN A 123 -0.51 15.78 3.52
C GLN A 123 -1.15 14.85 2.49
N LYS A 124 -2.34 15.23 2.01
CA LYS A 124 -2.89 14.69 0.76
C LYS A 124 -3.58 15.82 0.00
N LEU A 125 -3.03 16.16 -1.17
CA LEU A 125 -3.80 16.79 -2.22
C LEU A 125 -4.98 15.86 -2.51
N THR A 126 -6.20 16.34 -2.29
CA THR A 126 -7.43 15.55 -2.52
C THR A 126 -7.49 15.03 -3.97
N GLU A 127 -6.84 15.75 -4.89
CA GLU A 127 -6.69 15.37 -6.30
C GLU A 127 -5.84 14.10 -6.51
N GLY A 128 -4.81 13.85 -5.68
CA GLY A 128 -3.97 12.64 -5.79
C GLY A 128 -4.73 11.38 -5.40
N LYS A 129 -5.48 11.43 -4.30
CA LYS A 129 -6.33 10.32 -3.82
C LYS A 129 -7.41 9.95 -4.84
N ASN A 130 -8.01 10.94 -5.49
CA ASN A 130 -9.05 10.70 -6.49
C ASN A 130 -8.48 10.11 -7.79
N LEU A 131 -7.27 10.51 -8.19
CA LEU A 131 -6.63 10.02 -9.40
C LEU A 131 -6.15 8.57 -9.26
N ILE A 132 -5.51 8.22 -8.15
CA ILE A 132 -5.11 6.84 -7.86
C ILE A 132 -6.36 5.95 -7.85
N LYS A 133 -7.41 6.37 -7.14
CA LYS A 133 -8.69 5.66 -7.11
C LYS A 133 -9.31 5.50 -8.50
N TYR A 134 -9.14 6.48 -9.39
CA TYR A 134 -9.65 6.42 -10.76
C TYR A 134 -9.01 5.30 -11.60
N PHE A 135 -7.76 4.93 -11.31
CA PHE A 135 -7.05 3.83 -11.97
C PHE A 135 -7.18 2.49 -11.22
N CYS A 136 -7.32 2.50 -9.90
CA CYS A 136 -7.45 1.30 -9.07
C CYS A 136 -8.83 0.64 -9.11
N VAL A 137 -9.88 1.36 -9.54
CA VAL A 137 -11.27 0.88 -9.50
C VAL A 137 -11.83 0.71 -10.91
N PRO A 138 -12.58 -0.37 -11.19
CA PRO A 138 -13.30 -0.53 -12.45
C PRO A 138 -14.20 0.66 -12.76
N CYS A 139 -14.28 1.04 -14.04
CA CYS A 139 -15.17 2.10 -14.49
C CYS A 139 -16.37 1.53 -15.25
N ALA A 140 -17.54 2.17 -15.11
CA ALA A 140 -18.71 1.77 -15.86
C ALA A 140 -18.54 2.14 -17.35
N PRO A 141 -18.91 1.27 -18.30
CA PRO A 141 -18.82 1.58 -19.72
C PRO A 141 -19.82 2.69 -20.06
N THR A 142 -19.33 3.75 -20.69
CA THR A 142 -20.14 4.90 -21.11
C THR A 142 -19.77 5.31 -22.54
N LYS A 143 -20.64 6.10 -23.20
CA LYS A 143 -20.32 6.62 -24.54
C LYS A 143 -19.08 7.52 -24.53
N THR A 144 -18.87 8.28 -23.45
CA THR A 144 -17.77 9.25 -23.32
C THR A 144 -16.43 8.59 -23.02
N ASN A 145 -16.40 7.46 -22.31
CA ASN A 145 -15.16 6.70 -22.07
C ASN A 145 -14.88 5.64 -23.14
N GLY A 146 -15.66 5.59 -24.22
CA GLY A 146 -15.50 4.62 -25.31
C GLY A 146 -15.89 3.19 -24.94
N GLY A 147 -16.75 3.00 -23.95
CA GLY A 147 -17.17 1.68 -23.48
C GLY A 147 -16.12 0.95 -22.62
N ARG A 148 -15.09 1.67 -22.15
CA ARG A 148 -14.05 1.10 -21.28
C ARG A 148 -14.62 0.64 -19.95
N THR A 149 -14.05 -0.45 -19.44
CA THR A 149 -14.33 -1.01 -18.11
C THR A 149 -13.18 -0.80 -17.11
N ARG A 150 -12.02 -0.34 -17.59
CA ARG A 150 -10.82 0.01 -16.81
C ARG A 150 -10.21 1.30 -17.36
N ASN A 151 -9.71 2.14 -16.47
CA ASN A 151 -8.84 3.26 -16.83
C ASN A 151 -7.39 2.82 -16.70
N LEU A 152 -6.60 3.03 -17.75
CA LEU A 152 -5.17 2.72 -17.74
C LEU A 152 -4.39 4.02 -17.51
N PRO A 153 -3.36 4.00 -16.64
CA PRO A 153 -2.42 5.11 -16.54
C PRO A 153 -1.64 5.27 -17.85
N GLN A 154 -1.25 6.51 -18.14
CA GLN A 154 -0.30 6.85 -19.20
C GLN A 154 1.06 7.20 -18.55
N PRO A 155 2.18 7.13 -19.29
CA PRO A 155 3.48 7.57 -18.79
C PRO A 155 3.41 8.98 -18.18
N GLY A 156 3.91 9.15 -16.95
CA GLY A 156 3.88 10.41 -16.20
C GLY A 156 2.56 10.76 -15.51
N SER A 157 1.49 9.96 -15.68
CA SER A 157 0.17 10.25 -15.06
C SER A 157 0.08 9.91 -13.56
N LEU A 158 1.03 9.13 -13.05
CA LEU A 158 1.09 8.68 -11.64
C LEU A 158 2.30 9.24 -10.88
N GLU A 159 3.31 9.75 -11.60
CA GLU A 159 4.65 10.08 -11.11
C GLU A 159 4.68 11.21 -10.06
N GLU A 160 3.86 12.26 -10.23
CA GLU A 160 3.89 13.42 -9.33
C GLU A 160 3.28 13.20 -7.93
N ARG A 161 2.62 12.07 -7.64
CA ARG A 161 1.59 12.05 -6.57
C ARG A 161 1.71 10.96 -5.50
N CYS A 162 2.55 9.95 -5.73
CA CYS A 162 2.70 8.81 -4.82
C CYS A 162 3.53 9.12 -3.56
N LEU A 163 4.34 10.20 -3.57
CA LEU A 163 5.10 10.66 -2.40
C LEU A 163 4.22 10.91 -1.16
N SER A 164 2.94 11.27 -1.35
CA SER A 164 2.03 11.59 -0.23
C SER A 164 1.45 10.37 0.51
N GLY A 165 1.40 9.20 -0.13
CA GLY A 165 0.79 7.98 0.43
C GLY A 165 1.72 7.25 1.39
N SER A 166 2.91 6.90 0.91
CA SER A 166 3.85 6.04 1.62
C SER A 166 4.51 6.75 2.82
N LEU A 167 4.65 8.09 2.78
CA LEU A 167 5.12 8.91 3.90
C LEU A 167 4.23 8.79 5.14
N SER A 168 2.94 8.47 4.97
CA SER A 168 1.98 8.40 6.07
C SER A 168 2.14 7.13 6.92
N ASN A 169 2.53 5.99 6.32
CA ASN A 169 2.73 4.73 7.04
C ASN A 169 3.94 4.80 8.00
N GLU A 170 5.04 5.42 7.57
CA GLU A 170 6.26 5.54 8.37
C GLU A 170 6.07 6.46 9.58
N HIS A 171 5.57 7.68 9.37
CA HIS A 171 5.32 8.64 10.45
C HIS A 171 4.33 8.11 11.48
N MET A 172 3.32 7.40 11.02
CA MET A 172 2.33 6.79 11.88
C MET A 172 2.93 5.63 12.68
N TRP A 173 3.74 4.77 12.08
CA TRP A 173 4.46 3.72 12.78
C TRP A 173 5.39 4.28 13.87
N LEU A 174 6.17 5.31 13.56
CA LEU A 174 7.03 5.98 14.55
C LEU A 174 6.22 6.56 15.71
N LYS A 175 5.08 7.20 15.43
CA LYS A 175 4.19 7.76 16.46
C LYS A 175 3.49 6.67 17.30
N ILE A 176 3.00 5.60 16.67
CA ILE A 176 2.39 4.44 17.35
C ILE A 176 3.40 3.74 18.27
N LYS A 177 4.63 3.51 17.79
CA LYS A 177 5.72 2.96 18.62
C LYS A 177 6.03 3.85 19.83
N ARG A 178 6.14 5.16 19.61
CA ARG A 178 6.39 6.13 20.70
C ARG A 178 5.26 6.15 21.74
N ALA A 179 3.99 6.10 21.30
CA ALA A 179 2.83 6.08 22.19
C ALA A 179 2.81 4.88 23.16
N ARG A 180 3.36 3.74 22.74
CA ARG A 180 3.54 2.57 23.63
C ARG A 180 4.75 2.71 24.55
N GLY A 181 5.85 3.31 24.10
CA GLY A 181 7.04 3.56 24.93
C GLY A 181 6.77 4.50 26.12
N SER A 182 5.76 5.37 26.01
CA SER A 182 5.26 6.20 27.13
C SER A 182 4.28 5.48 28.07
N LEU A 183 3.87 4.24 27.76
CA LEU A 183 3.03 3.38 28.60
C LEU A 183 3.84 2.25 29.27
N SER A 184 5.16 2.20 29.03
CA SER A 184 6.10 1.27 29.67
C SER A 184 7.22 2.03 30.39
N SER A 185 6.85 3.03 31.19
CA SER A 185 7.66 3.65 32.23
C SER A 185 6.88 3.69 33.54
#